data_AF-A0A5S3YF80-F1
#
_entry.id   AF-A0A5S3YF80-F1
#
_cell.length_a   1.000
_cell.length_b   1.000
_cell.length_c   1.000
_cell.angle_alpha   90.00
_cell.angle_beta   90.00
_cell.angle_gamma   90.00
#
_symmetry.space_group_name_H-M   'P 1'
#
loop_
_entity.id
_entity.type
_entity.pdbx_description
1 polymer ?
#
loop_
_entity_poly.entity_id
_entity_poly.type
_entity_poly.pdbx_seq_one_letter_code
_entity_poly.pdbx_strand_id
1 'polypeptide(L)'
;VFGETYACFFGPEYPSKLCHSNRIVHVCVINPDDTKACRAALLSLLRIELESYVMGVLPVLAEKMDAQVSQVKFREYKSRWGSCTSNRALAFNTLLIGAKPSYIDYVIIHE
;
A
#
# COMPACT_ATOMS: atom_id res chain seq x y z
N VAL A 1 -8.16 4.87 -1.51
CA VAL A 1 -7.58 3.52 -1.72
C VAL A 1 -7.84 3.13 -3.16
N PHE A 2 -6.80 2.78 -3.90
CA PHE A 2 -6.85 2.44 -5.32
C PHE A 2 -7.50 3.53 -6.22
N GLY A 3 -7.21 4.80 -5.93
CA GLY A 3 -7.80 5.95 -6.64
C GLY A 3 -9.21 6.34 -6.17
N GLU A 4 -9.81 5.58 -5.26
CA GLU A 4 -11.17 5.83 -4.74
C GLU A 4 -11.14 6.50 -3.36
N THR A 5 -12.17 7.30 -3.07
CA THR A 5 -12.37 7.97 -1.77
C THR A 5 -13.07 7.05 -0.77
N TYR A 6 -12.57 7.04 0.47
CA TYR A 6 -13.10 6.23 1.57
C TYR A 6 -13.48 7.14 2.74
N ALA A 7 -14.58 6.83 3.42
CA ALA A 7 -14.86 7.41 4.73
C ALA A 7 -13.88 6.80 5.74
N CYS A 8 -13.24 7.64 6.56
CA CYS A 8 -12.22 7.22 7.51
C CYS A 8 -12.67 7.56 8.93
N PHE A 9 -12.67 6.56 9.80
CA PHE A 9 -13.07 6.67 11.20
C PHE A 9 -11.93 6.21 12.11
N PHE A 10 -11.79 6.88 13.25
CA PHE A 10 -10.76 6.61 14.26
C PHE A 10 -11.45 6.43 15.60
N GLY A 11 -11.12 5.35 16.30
CA GLY A 11 -11.67 5.09 17.62
C GLY A 11 -11.38 3.67 18.11
N PRO A 12 -11.56 3.41 19.42
CA PRO A 12 -11.26 2.10 20.01
C PRO A 12 -12.40 1.09 19.88
N GLU A 13 -13.56 1.48 19.31
CA GLU A 13 -14.80 0.70 19.35
C GLU A 13 -14.71 -0.57 18.49
N TYR A 14 -13.94 -0.54 17.41
CA TYR A 14 -13.79 -1.64 16.46
C TYR A 14 -12.32 -1.89 16.08
N PRO A 15 -11.95 -3.12 15.70
CA PRO A 15 -10.61 -3.38 15.18
C PRO A 15 -10.34 -2.60 13.88
N SER A 16 -9.06 -2.37 13.57
CA SER A 16 -8.67 -1.74 12.31
C SER A 16 -9.13 -2.61 11.14
N LYS A 17 -9.85 -2.00 10.20
CA LYS A 17 -10.40 -2.70 9.04
C LYS A 17 -10.54 -1.78 7.85
N LEU A 18 -10.20 -2.29 6.67
CA LEU A 18 -10.47 -1.68 5.38
C LEU A 18 -11.58 -2.48 4.69
N CYS A 19 -12.66 -1.80 4.29
CA CYS A 19 -13.81 -2.41 3.65
C CYS A 19 -14.06 -1.75 2.29
N HIS A 20 -13.79 -2.49 1.21
CA HIS A 20 -13.97 -1.99 -0.16
C HIS A 20 -15.44 -1.84 -0.55
N SER A 21 -16.33 -2.76 -0.14
CA SER A 21 -17.75 -2.75 -0.55
C SER A 21 -18.47 -1.47 -0.13
N ASN A 22 -18.16 -1.00 1.09
CA ASN A 22 -18.80 0.18 1.68
C ASN A 22 -17.89 1.42 1.63
N ARG A 23 -16.66 1.28 1.12
CA ARG A 23 -15.62 2.32 1.09
C ARG A 23 -15.38 2.96 2.45
N ILE A 24 -15.18 2.11 3.46
CA ILE A 24 -14.92 2.53 4.84
C ILE A 24 -13.55 2.04 5.29
N VAL A 25 -12.81 2.92 5.96
CA VAL A 25 -11.62 2.59 6.73
C VAL A 25 -11.91 2.88 8.20
N HIS A 26 -11.82 1.86 9.04
CA HIS A 26 -11.81 2.02 10.48
C HIS A 26 -10.39 1.80 10.99
N VAL A 27 -9.87 2.73 11.80
CA VAL A 27 -8.54 2.65 12.38
C VAL A 27 -8.68 2.60 13.90
N CYS A 28 -8.33 1.46 14.48
CA CYS A 28 -8.38 1.27 15.93
C CYS A 28 -7.25 2.06 16.58
N VAL A 29 -7.62 3.09 17.34
CA VAL A 29 -6.71 3.92 18.14
C VAL A 29 -7.35 4.27 19.48
N ILE A 30 -6.54 4.33 20.53
CA ILE A 30 -7.03 4.66 21.88
C ILE A 30 -7.41 6.14 21.97
N ASN A 31 -6.58 7.02 21.40
CA ASN A 31 -6.79 8.45 21.38
C ASN A 31 -6.91 8.95 19.93
N PRO A 32 -8.13 9.26 19.45
CA PRO A 32 -8.35 9.83 18.11
C PRO A 32 -7.69 11.20 17.89
N ASP A 33 -7.39 11.96 18.95
CA ASP A 33 -6.72 13.26 18.84
C ASP A 33 -5.20 13.13 18.64
N ASP A 34 -4.62 11.95 18.88
CA ASP A 34 -3.22 11.68 18.56
C ASP A 34 -3.07 11.43 17.06
N THR A 35 -2.90 12.54 16.32
CA THR A 35 -2.72 12.53 14.86
C THR A 35 -1.54 11.66 14.40
N LYS A 36 -0.48 11.53 15.20
CA LYS A 36 0.70 10.73 14.86
C LYS A 36 0.38 9.25 14.98
N ALA A 37 -0.29 8.84 16.06
CA ALA A 37 -0.75 7.46 16.24
C ALA A 37 -1.78 7.08 15.17
N CYS A 38 -2.77 7.95 14.91
CA CYS A 38 -3.78 7.77 13.87
C CYS A 38 -3.14 7.56 12.50
N ARG A 39 -2.20 8.43 12.11
CA ARG A 39 -1.49 8.32 10.84
C ARG A 39 -0.68 7.04 10.75
N ALA A 40 0.05 6.67 11.80
CA ALA A 40 0.86 5.46 11.80
C ALA A 40 0.00 4.19 11.65
N ALA A 41 -1.12 4.13 12.38
CA ALA A 41 -2.06 3.02 12.32
C ALA A 41 -2.75 2.92 10.95
N LEU A 42 -3.19 4.06 10.38
CA LEU A 42 -3.75 4.11 9.03
C LEU A 42 -2.73 3.64 7.99
N LEU A 43 -1.49 4.14 8.04
CA LEU A 43 -0.46 3.77 7.08
C LEU A 43 -0.12 2.28 7.16
N SER A 44 -0.11 1.71 8.37
CA SER A 44 0.09 0.27 8.56
C SER A 44 -1.01 -0.55 7.87
N LEU A 45 -2.27 -0.16 8.03
CA LEU A 45 -3.41 -0.81 7.38
C LEU A 45 -3.35 -0.69 5.86
N LEU A 46 -3.05 0.51 5.36
CA LEU A 46 -2.89 0.77 3.93
C LEU A 46 -1.70 0.02 3.32
N ARG A 47 -0.63 -0.19 4.07
CA ARG A 47 0.51 -0.99 3.63
C ARG A 47 0.10 -2.44 3.37
N ILE A 48 -0.66 -3.05 4.28
CA ILE A 48 -1.13 -4.44 4.13
C ILE A 48 -1.93 -4.60 2.84
N GLU A 49 -2.81 -3.64 2.57
CA GLU A 49 -3.65 -3.64 1.37
C GLU A 49 -2.82 -3.48 0.08
N LEU A 50 -1.85 -2.57 0.05
CA LEU A 50 -0.94 -2.41 -1.09
C LEU A 50 -0.08 -3.66 -1.29
N GLU A 51 0.44 -4.23 -0.21
CA GLU A 51 1.26 -5.43 -0.23
C GLU A 51 0.47 -6.61 -0.82
N SER A 52 -0.78 -6.81 -0.40
CA SER A 52 -1.64 -7.85 -0.98
C SER A 52 -1.88 -7.64 -2.47
N TYR A 53 -2.10 -6.40 -2.91
CA TYR A 53 -2.29 -6.09 -4.34
C TYR A 53 -1.02 -6.39 -5.15
N VAL A 54 0.12 -5.82 -4.74
CA VAL A 54 1.40 -5.96 -5.44
C VAL A 54 1.81 -7.43 -5.51
N MET A 55 1.72 -8.16 -4.40
CA MET A 55 2.08 -9.58 -4.38
C MET A 55 1.13 -10.45 -5.23
N GLY A 56 -0.11 -9.99 -5.47
CA GLY A 56 -1.07 -10.66 -6.35
C GLY A 56 -0.75 -10.49 -7.84
N VAL A 57 -0.27 -9.32 -8.26
CA VAL A 57 -0.02 -9.01 -9.69
C VAL A 57 1.43 -9.22 -10.12
N LEU A 58 2.40 -9.06 -9.20
CA LEU A 58 3.82 -9.08 -9.49
C LEU A 58 4.30 -10.35 -10.20
N PRO A 59 3.89 -11.59 -9.81
CA PRO A 59 4.37 -12.80 -10.49
C PRO A 59 4.01 -12.83 -11.98
N VAL A 60 2.78 -12.41 -12.32
CA VAL A 60 2.29 -12.38 -13.70
C VAL A 60 3.02 -11.33 -14.53
N LEU A 61 3.31 -10.16 -13.94
CA LEU A 61 4.06 -9.10 -14.61
C LEU A 61 5.52 -9.49 -14.82
N ALA A 62 6.16 -10.06 -13.80
CA ALA A 62 7.54 -10.54 -13.87
C ALA A 62 7.71 -11.63 -14.94
N GLU A 63 6.78 -12.59 -15.02
CA GLU A 63 6.77 -13.63 -16.05
C GLU A 63 6.68 -13.04 -17.46
N LYS A 64 5.76 -12.10 -17.69
CA LYS A 64 5.60 -11.43 -19.00
C LYS A 64 6.84 -10.65 -19.44
N MET A 65 7.64 -10.18 -18.49
CA MET A 65 8.84 -9.39 -18.73
C MET A 65 10.12 -10.24 -18.77
N ASP A 66 10.03 -11.55 -18.54
CA ASP A 66 11.20 -12.43 -18.30
C ASP A 66 12.13 -11.86 -17.19
N ALA A 67 11.51 -11.30 -16.15
CA ALA A 67 12.19 -10.66 -15.03
C ALA A 67 12.20 -11.55 -13.79
N GLN A 68 13.23 -11.40 -12.97
CA GLN A 68 13.36 -12.10 -11.68
C GLN A 68 13.35 -11.07 -10.56
N VAL A 69 12.66 -11.38 -9.46
CA VAL A 69 12.60 -10.50 -8.27
C VAL A 69 13.12 -11.26 -7.08
N SER A 70 14.12 -10.71 -6.40
CA SER A 70 14.75 -11.37 -5.24
C SER A 70 14.05 -11.03 -3.93
N GLN A 71 13.48 -9.83 -3.81
CA GLN A 71 12.81 -9.35 -2.62
C GLN A 71 11.87 -8.19 -2.96
N VAL A 72 10.77 -8.06 -2.21
CA VAL A 72 9.87 -6.91 -2.27
C VAL A 72 9.78 -6.26 -0.89
N LYS A 73 9.87 -4.93 -0.83
CA LYS A 73 9.74 -4.15 0.41
C LYS A 73 8.69 -3.06 0.24
N PHE A 74 7.99 -2.75 1.33
CA PHE A 74 7.02 -1.65 1.38
C PHE A 74 7.41 -0.68 2.48
N ARG A 75 7.59 0.60 2.14
CA ARG A 75 7.97 1.66 3.09
C ARG A 75 7.38 3.00 2.64
N GLU A 76 7.36 3.99 3.52
CA GLU A 76 7.10 5.37 3.11
C GLU A 76 8.39 6.02 2.63
N TYR A 77 8.36 6.60 1.42
CA TYR A 77 9.46 7.38 0.87
C TYR A 77 9.04 8.81 0.59
N LYS A 78 9.97 9.77 0.71
CA LYS A 78 9.69 11.20 0.51
C LYS A 78 9.65 11.60 -0.97
N SER A 79 10.49 11.00 -1.81
CA SER A 79 10.79 11.52 -3.16
C SER A 79 10.69 10.48 -4.28
N ARG A 80 10.17 9.28 -4.00
CA ARG A 80 10.06 8.22 -5.00
C ARG A 80 8.87 7.30 -4.74
N TRP A 81 8.38 6.71 -5.82
CA TRP A 81 7.28 5.75 -5.82
C TRP A 81 7.76 4.31 -5.73
N GLY A 82 8.91 4.00 -6.31
CA GLY A 82 9.57 2.72 -6.20
C GLY A 82 11.10 2.85 -6.25
N SER A 83 11.77 1.70 -6.17
CA SER A 83 13.18 1.53 -6.54
C SER A 83 13.49 0.06 -6.81
N CYS A 84 14.24 -0.21 -7.86
CA CYS A 84 14.90 -1.50 -8.11
C CYS A 84 16.42 -1.41 -7.91
N THR A 85 17.00 -2.44 -7.31
CA THR A 85 18.46 -2.54 -7.10
C THR A 85 19.09 -3.49 -8.12
N SER A 86 20.41 -3.43 -8.30
CA SER A 86 21.15 -4.37 -9.17
C SER A 86 20.96 -5.84 -8.77
N ASN A 87 20.65 -6.11 -7.51
CA ASN A 87 20.32 -7.45 -6.99
C ASN A 87 18.84 -7.82 -7.17
N ARG A 88 18.09 -7.08 -7.99
CA ARG A 88 16.68 -7.31 -8.32
C ARG A 88 15.73 -7.26 -7.11
N ALA A 89 16.11 -6.52 -6.08
CA ALA A 89 15.24 -6.24 -4.95
C ALA A 89 14.43 -4.97 -5.22
N LEU A 90 13.11 -5.10 -5.15
CA LEU A 90 12.13 -4.04 -5.35
C LEU A 90 11.74 -3.41 -4.01
N ALA A 91 11.50 -2.10 -4.02
CA ALA A 91 10.85 -1.41 -2.93
C ALA A 91 9.75 -0.49 -3.48
N PHE A 92 8.58 -0.52 -2.86
CA PHE A 92 7.43 0.28 -3.24
C PHE A 92 7.04 1.24 -2.11
N ASN A 93 6.63 2.45 -2.48
CA ASN A 93 6.12 3.43 -1.55
C ASN A 93 4.69 3.06 -1.13
N THR A 94 4.41 2.94 0.17
CA THR A 94 3.06 2.66 0.69
C THR A 94 2.01 3.64 0.17
N LEU A 95 2.40 4.88 -0.12
CA LEU A 95 1.51 5.90 -0.65
C LEU A 95 1.00 5.58 -2.08
N LEU A 96 1.58 4.62 -2.79
CA LEU A 96 1.08 4.14 -4.09
C LEU A 96 -0.37 3.67 -4.03
N ILE A 97 -0.83 3.21 -2.88
CA ILE A 97 -2.23 2.82 -2.67
C ILE A 97 -3.23 3.96 -2.90
N GLY A 98 -2.76 5.21 -2.94
CA GLY A 98 -3.59 6.34 -3.35
C GLY A 98 -3.91 6.35 -4.85
N ALA A 99 -3.07 5.73 -5.68
CA ALA A 99 -3.20 5.71 -7.13
C ALA A 99 -4.14 4.61 -7.62
N LYS A 100 -4.64 4.73 -8.86
CA LYS A 100 -5.42 3.68 -9.52
C LYS A 100 -4.57 2.42 -9.74
N PRO A 101 -5.17 1.21 -9.74
CA PRO A 101 -4.45 -0.04 -9.98
C PRO A 101 -3.51 -0.01 -11.19
N SER A 102 -3.96 0.52 -12.32
CA SER A 102 -3.16 0.64 -13.54
C SER A 102 -1.90 1.50 -13.40
N TYR A 103 -1.89 2.50 -12.51
CA TYR A 103 -0.71 3.30 -12.22
C TYR A 103 0.23 2.60 -11.26
N ILE A 104 -0.30 1.77 -10.35
CA ILE A 104 0.52 0.92 -9.49
C ILE A 104 1.22 -0.13 -10.36
N ASP A 105 0.50 -0.79 -11.26
CA ASP A 105 1.06 -1.76 -12.21
C ASP A 105 2.18 -1.13 -13.06
N TYR A 106 1.96 0.09 -13.54
CA TYR A 106 2.99 0.84 -14.27
C TYR A 106 4.26 1.02 -13.43
N VAL A 107 4.14 1.38 -12.15
CA VAL A 107 5.31 1.49 -11.27
C VAL A 107 5.96 0.14 -11.02
N ILE A 108 5.18 -0.94 -10.86
CA ILE A 108 5.74 -2.30 -10.74
C ILE A 108 6.56 -2.69 -11.98
N ILE A 109 6.07 -2.36 -13.18
CA ILE A 109 6.74 -2.65 -14.45
C ILE A 109 7.98 -1.76 -14.66
N HIS A 110 7.94 -0.52 -14.13
CA HIS A 110 9.06 0.42 -14.26
C HIS A 110 10.27 0.04 -13.42
N GLU A 111 10.03 -0.50 -12.23
CA GLU A 111 11.07 -0.95 -11.30
C GLU A 111 11.60 -2.33 -11.68
#